data_AF-A0A8T2ASU1-F1
#
_entry.id   AF-A0A8T2ASU1-F1
#
_cell.length_a   1.000
_cell.length_b   1.000
_cell.length_c   1.000
_cell.angle_alpha   90.00
_cell.angle_beta   90.00
_cell.angle_gamma   90.00
#
_symmetry.space_group_name_H-M   'P 1'
#
loop_
_entity.id
_entity.type
_entity.pdbx_description
1 polymer ?
#
loop_
_entity_poly.entity_id
_entity_poly.type
_entity_poly.pdbx_seq_one_letter_code
_entity_poly.pdbx_strand_id
1 'polypeptide(L)'
;MRPPMGSGRTGGGGRDSCPEKKEKEKDPTSRLCSDLSDLQIEKIGSTPTFQWISVYNKRPPMKQRFHHNVSNSRLHHHVDKANKDGLFISCVASEANLWAFVVDKGTGFTSQVYKVTSVFLPKDWIMKQWEKNYYISSIAGANNGGSLVVMSKGTLYTKQSYKTNDTIPLKWMDKKWKEGFHVTSMTTAGSSWGVVMSRNSGFSEQVMELDFLNPSEDINRRLESGYRITSMAATADQAALILSIPKRKITDEIQETLRTSSFPSSYIKDKWEKNMLWSDSLIMIHGAYIFL
;
A
#
# COMPACT_ATOMS: atom_id res chain seq x y z
N MET A 1 68.14 55.51 -15.72
CA MET A 1 68.30 55.14 -17.15
C MET A 1 67.44 53.90 -17.42
N ARG A 2 66.44 54.00 -18.31
CA ARG A 2 65.82 52.86 -19.04
C ARG A 2 66.76 52.46 -20.19
N PRO A 3 66.75 51.24 -20.80
CA PRO A 3 65.58 50.51 -21.35
C PRO A 3 65.76 48.95 -21.36
N PRO A 4 65.11 48.11 -22.20
CA PRO A 4 63.92 48.29 -23.06
C PRO A 4 62.78 47.28 -22.83
N MET A 5 61.61 47.64 -23.36
CA MET A 5 60.51 46.72 -23.65
C MET A 5 60.90 45.73 -24.76
N GLY A 6 60.52 44.46 -24.59
CA GLY A 6 60.51 43.42 -25.62
C GLY A 6 59.18 42.68 -25.59
N SER A 7 58.52 42.64 -26.75
CA SER A 7 57.23 42.01 -27.02
C SER A 7 57.25 40.48 -26.94
N GLY A 8 56.17 39.87 -26.45
CA GLY A 8 55.93 38.43 -26.57
C GLY A 8 54.48 38.04 -26.27
N ARG A 9 53.75 37.62 -27.31
CA ARG A 9 52.41 37.01 -27.26
C ARG A 9 52.38 35.75 -26.39
N THR A 10 51.24 35.49 -25.74
CA THR A 10 50.41 34.26 -25.74
C THR A 10 49.70 34.07 -24.41
N GLY A 11 48.52 33.46 -24.45
CA GLY A 11 47.87 32.87 -23.27
C GLY A 11 46.49 33.44 -22.97
N GLY A 12 45.46 32.78 -23.51
CA GLY A 12 44.08 32.99 -23.10
C GLY A 12 43.73 32.22 -21.83
N GLY A 13 42.50 32.43 -21.36
CA GLY A 13 41.82 31.52 -20.44
C GLY A 13 41.66 32.06 -19.02
N GLY A 14 40.44 32.42 -18.68
CA GLY A 14 40.04 32.77 -17.32
C GLY A 14 38.55 33.08 -17.26
N ARG A 15 37.70 32.13 -17.72
CA ARG A 15 36.28 32.14 -17.38
C ARG A 15 36.14 31.49 -16.00
N ASP A 16 35.49 32.22 -15.10
CA ASP A 16 34.95 31.71 -13.85
C ASP A 16 34.20 30.40 -14.10
N SER A 17 34.73 29.32 -13.53
CA SER A 17 34.07 28.01 -13.51
C SER A 17 33.86 27.64 -12.05
N CYS A 18 32.64 27.84 -11.58
CA CYS A 18 32.14 27.19 -10.36
C CYS A 18 32.34 25.67 -10.48
N PRO A 19 32.64 24.96 -9.38
CA PRO A 19 32.76 23.51 -9.44
C PRO A 19 31.40 22.89 -9.78
N GLU A 20 31.34 22.20 -10.91
CA GLU A 20 30.27 21.27 -11.27
C GLU A 20 30.04 20.31 -10.09
N LYS A 21 28.84 20.39 -9.49
CA LYS A 21 28.33 19.35 -8.61
C LYS A 21 28.20 18.09 -9.47
N LYS A 22 29.10 17.13 -9.29
CA LYS A 22 28.89 15.76 -9.76
C LYS A 22 27.59 15.24 -9.17
N GLU A 23 26.57 15.10 -10.00
CA GLU A 23 25.41 14.26 -9.70
C GLU A 23 25.93 12.87 -9.32
N LYS A 24 25.65 12.44 -8.08
CA LYS A 24 25.91 11.08 -7.67
C LYS A 24 24.92 10.18 -8.40
N GLU A 25 25.47 9.25 -9.18
CA GLU A 25 24.74 8.14 -9.77
C GLU A 25 23.88 7.45 -8.71
N LYS A 26 22.55 7.41 -8.95
CA LYS A 26 21.54 6.84 -8.06
C LYS A 26 21.82 5.35 -7.86
N ASP A 27 21.83 4.87 -6.61
CA ASP A 27 21.85 3.44 -6.34
C ASP A 27 20.51 2.83 -6.78
N PRO A 28 20.47 1.99 -7.84
CA PRO A 28 19.23 1.43 -8.37
C PRO A 28 18.55 0.43 -7.42
N THR A 29 19.15 0.11 -6.26
CA THR A 29 18.62 -0.86 -5.29
C THR A 29 17.85 -0.24 -4.12
N SER A 30 17.67 1.09 -4.08
CA SER A 30 16.91 1.72 -3.00
C SER A 30 15.42 1.35 -3.08
N ARG A 31 14.97 0.56 -2.09
CA ARG A 31 13.56 0.16 -1.92
C ARG A 31 12.67 1.26 -1.34
N LEU A 32 13.30 2.34 -0.89
CA LEU A 32 12.69 3.59 -0.46
C LEU A 32 13.12 4.63 -1.49
N CYS A 33 12.18 5.37 -2.06
CA CYS A 33 12.53 6.52 -2.88
C CYS A 33 13.24 7.54 -1.99
N SER A 34 14.52 7.80 -2.27
CA SER A 34 15.34 8.75 -1.52
C SER A 34 15.09 10.16 -2.06
N ASP A 35 14.38 10.98 -1.29
CA ASP A 35 14.56 12.43 -1.15
C ASP A 35 13.58 12.95 -0.08
N LEU A 36 13.93 12.72 1.19
CA LEU A 36 13.11 13.15 2.35
C LEU A 36 13.56 14.50 2.93
N SER A 37 14.59 15.16 2.37
CA SER A 37 15.19 16.33 3.00
C SER A 37 14.79 17.69 2.41
N ASP A 38 14.29 17.78 1.18
CA ASP A 38 14.10 19.08 0.49
C ASP A 38 12.69 19.35 -0.04
N LEU A 39 11.68 18.53 0.28
CA LEU A 39 10.30 18.84 -0.06
C LEU A 39 9.70 19.83 0.94
N GLN A 40 9.79 21.13 0.63
CA GLN A 40 8.86 22.11 1.17
C GLN A 40 7.46 21.77 0.65
N ILE A 41 6.60 21.29 1.57
CA ILE A 41 5.21 20.95 1.31
C ILE A 41 4.44 22.27 1.07
N GLU A 42 4.18 22.61 -0.19
CA GLU A 42 3.20 23.65 -0.50
C GLU A 42 1.78 23.11 -0.29
N LYS A 43 1.15 23.54 0.81
CA LYS A 43 -0.27 23.33 1.09
C LYS A 43 -1.11 24.08 0.05
N ILE A 44 -1.61 23.39 -0.97
CA ILE A 44 -2.72 23.90 -1.77
C ILE A 44 -4.00 23.60 -0.99
N GLY A 45 -4.60 24.66 -0.44
CA GLY A 45 -5.79 24.60 0.42
C GLY A 45 -7.05 24.14 -0.31
N SER A 46 -7.22 22.83 -0.48
CA SER A 46 -8.51 22.24 -0.82
C SER A 46 -9.02 21.34 0.31
N THR A 47 -10.32 21.36 0.54
CA THR A 47 -11.01 20.52 1.53
C THR A 47 -10.72 19.03 1.28
N PRO A 48 -10.39 18.23 2.30
CA PRO A 48 -10.09 16.81 2.13
C PRO A 48 -11.32 16.09 1.57
N THR A 49 -11.17 15.51 0.38
CA THR A 49 -12.21 14.68 -0.24
C THR A 49 -11.92 13.20 0.03
N PHE A 50 -12.95 12.45 0.42
CA PHE A 50 -12.86 10.99 0.60
C PHE A 50 -12.98 10.33 -0.76
N GLN A 51 -12.02 9.47 -1.10
CA GLN A 51 -12.02 8.77 -2.39
C GLN A 51 -11.67 7.31 -2.21
N TRP A 52 -12.46 6.47 -2.87
CA TRP A 52 -12.23 5.05 -2.94
C TRP A 52 -11.22 4.76 -4.03
N ILE A 53 -10.20 3.98 -3.68
CA ILE A 53 -9.28 3.38 -4.64
C ILE A 53 -9.46 1.86 -4.58
N SER A 54 -9.93 1.33 -5.70
CA SER A 54 -10.14 -0.10 -5.88
C SER A 54 -9.14 -0.63 -6.90
N VAL A 55 -8.44 -1.69 -6.52
CA VAL A 55 -7.48 -2.35 -7.40
C VAL A 55 -8.10 -3.67 -7.87
N TYR A 56 -8.16 -3.87 -9.18
CA TYR A 56 -8.74 -5.06 -9.81
C TYR A 56 -7.65 -5.81 -10.55
N ASN A 57 -7.58 -7.13 -10.37
CA ASN A 57 -6.75 -8.01 -11.18
C ASN A 57 -7.64 -8.92 -12.01
N LYS A 58 -7.23 -9.16 -13.26
CA LYS A 58 -7.83 -10.24 -14.07
C LYS A 58 -7.50 -11.58 -13.43
N ARG A 59 -8.52 -12.37 -13.07
CA ARG A 59 -8.37 -13.69 -12.44
C ARG A 59 -9.32 -14.67 -13.12
N PRO A 60 -9.06 -16.00 -13.05
CA PRO A 60 -10.03 -17.00 -13.50
C PRO A 60 -11.39 -16.79 -12.82
N PRO A 61 -12.51 -17.08 -13.50
CA PRO A 61 -13.84 -16.88 -12.93
C PRO A 61 -13.99 -17.55 -11.56
N MET A 62 -14.31 -16.76 -10.54
CA MET A 62 -14.57 -17.27 -9.19
C MET A 62 -15.69 -16.48 -8.51
N LYS A 63 -16.30 -17.11 -7.49
CA LYS A 63 -17.34 -16.49 -6.69
C LYS A 63 -16.72 -15.45 -5.76
N GLN A 64 -17.07 -14.18 -5.98
CA GLN A 64 -16.69 -13.04 -5.14
C GLN A 64 -17.95 -12.25 -4.74
N ARG A 65 -17.94 -11.68 -3.54
CA ARG A 65 -18.97 -10.75 -3.06
C ARG A 65 -18.32 -9.62 -2.31
N PHE A 66 -18.95 -8.46 -2.30
CA PHE A 66 -18.53 -7.34 -1.48
C PHE A 66 -19.68 -6.87 -0.59
N HIS A 67 -19.32 -6.27 0.53
CA HIS A 67 -20.23 -5.57 1.42
C HIS A 67 -19.60 -4.23 1.79
N HIS A 68 -20.39 -3.16 1.79
CA HIS A 68 -19.98 -1.82 2.25
C HIS A 68 -21.03 -1.26 3.20
N ASN A 69 -20.71 -0.17 3.90
CA ASN A 69 -21.59 0.45 4.91
C ASN A 69 -22.05 -0.54 5.99
N VAL A 70 -21.16 -1.45 6.40
CA VAL A 70 -21.47 -2.48 7.39
C VAL A 70 -21.11 -1.98 8.79
N SER A 71 -22.09 -1.93 9.68
CA SER A 71 -21.87 -1.65 11.10
C SER A 71 -21.35 -2.87 11.86
N ASN A 72 -20.78 -2.65 13.06
CA ASN A 72 -20.27 -3.72 13.93
C ASN A 72 -21.30 -4.82 14.19
N SER A 73 -22.57 -4.46 14.41
CA SER A 73 -23.66 -5.41 14.69
C SER A 73 -24.02 -6.30 13.49
N ARG A 74 -23.80 -5.80 12.26
CA ARG A 74 -24.15 -6.52 11.03
C ARG A 74 -22.99 -7.34 10.47
N LEU A 75 -21.76 -7.04 10.87
CA LEU A 75 -20.56 -7.70 10.36
C LEU A 75 -20.64 -9.22 10.49
N HIS A 76 -20.98 -9.72 11.69
CA HIS A 76 -21.08 -11.15 11.96
C HIS A 76 -22.09 -11.86 11.04
N HIS A 77 -23.25 -11.26 10.81
CA HIS A 77 -24.26 -11.84 9.92
C HIS A 77 -23.76 -12.00 8.48
N HIS A 78 -23.07 -10.98 7.95
CA HIS A 78 -22.53 -11.04 6.60
C HIS A 78 -21.38 -12.03 6.47
N VAL A 79 -20.48 -12.09 7.47
CA VAL A 79 -19.35 -13.02 7.47
C VAL A 79 -19.81 -14.47 7.61
N ASP A 80 -20.78 -14.77 8.49
CA ASP A 80 -21.35 -16.12 8.61
C ASP A 80 -22.00 -16.59 7.33
N LYS A 81 -22.74 -15.70 6.65
CA LYS A 81 -23.35 -16.02 5.37
C LYS A 81 -22.31 -16.29 4.28
N ALA A 82 -21.20 -15.56 4.29
CA ALA A 82 -20.08 -15.80 3.38
C ALA A 82 -19.39 -17.14 3.68
N ASN A 83 -19.12 -17.43 4.96
CA ASN A 83 -18.49 -18.68 5.42
C ASN A 83 -19.33 -19.92 5.07
N LYS A 84 -20.67 -19.85 5.20
CA LYS A 84 -21.58 -20.93 4.77
C LYS A 84 -21.46 -21.26 3.29
N ASP A 85 -21.09 -20.27 2.48
CA ASP A 85 -20.87 -20.42 1.04
C ASP A 85 -19.41 -20.76 0.69
N GLY A 86 -18.55 -20.99 1.70
CA GLY A 86 -17.11 -21.25 1.53
C GLY A 86 -16.32 -20.05 1.03
N LEU A 87 -16.80 -18.83 1.30
CA LEU A 87 -16.11 -17.57 0.94
C LEU A 87 -15.44 -17.00 2.18
N PHE A 88 -14.19 -16.57 2.04
CA PHE A 88 -13.41 -15.95 3.11
C PHE A 88 -13.11 -14.50 2.78
N ILE A 89 -12.92 -13.66 3.81
CA ILE A 89 -12.55 -12.26 3.63
C ILE A 89 -11.14 -12.18 3.03
N SER A 90 -11.02 -11.54 1.87
CA SER A 90 -9.74 -11.28 1.21
C SER A 90 -9.18 -9.92 1.62
N CYS A 91 -9.98 -8.87 1.56
CA CYS A 91 -9.58 -7.52 1.96
C CYS A 91 -10.67 -6.78 2.75
N VAL A 92 -10.23 -5.88 3.64
CA VAL A 92 -11.08 -4.99 4.42
C VAL A 92 -10.62 -3.54 4.28
N ALA A 93 -11.57 -2.62 4.34
CA ALA A 93 -11.36 -1.18 4.41
C ALA A 93 -12.42 -0.56 5.33
N SER A 94 -12.21 0.70 5.70
CA SER A 94 -13.15 1.45 6.53
C SER A 94 -13.51 2.76 5.85
N GLU A 95 -14.78 3.12 5.93
CA GLU A 95 -15.26 4.48 5.67
C GLU A 95 -15.82 5.09 6.94
N ALA A 96 -15.08 6.08 7.47
CA ALA A 96 -15.29 6.63 8.80
C ALA A 96 -15.29 5.53 9.88
N ASN A 97 -16.47 5.05 10.26
CA ASN A 97 -16.68 4.01 11.27
C ASN A 97 -17.50 2.81 10.73
N LEU A 98 -17.66 2.72 9.41
CA LEU A 98 -18.34 1.63 8.73
C LEU A 98 -17.34 0.78 7.95
N TRP A 99 -17.59 -0.52 7.89
CA TRP A 99 -16.69 -1.46 7.22
C TRP A 99 -17.12 -1.70 5.78
N ALA A 100 -16.12 -1.80 4.91
CA ALA A 100 -16.23 -2.40 3.61
C ALA A 100 -15.30 -3.61 3.53
N PHE A 101 -15.76 -4.71 2.96
CA PHE A 101 -14.93 -5.90 2.80
C PHE A 101 -15.37 -6.73 1.61
N VAL A 102 -14.41 -7.47 1.07
CA VAL A 102 -14.60 -8.40 -0.03
C VAL A 102 -14.39 -9.81 0.48
N VAL A 103 -15.25 -10.73 0.04
CA VAL A 103 -15.14 -12.16 0.30
C VAL A 103 -15.04 -12.91 -1.02
N ASP A 104 -14.15 -13.88 -1.10
CA ASP A 104 -14.00 -14.72 -2.30
C ASP A 104 -13.53 -16.14 -1.98
N LYS A 105 -13.65 -17.01 -2.99
CA LYS A 105 -13.25 -18.42 -2.92
C LYS A 105 -11.77 -18.63 -3.28
N GLY A 106 -11.09 -17.61 -3.81
CA GLY A 106 -9.73 -17.71 -4.35
C GLY A 106 -8.63 -17.52 -3.32
N THR A 107 -8.95 -17.14 -2.08
CA THR A 107 -7.99 -16.86 -1.02
C THR A 107 -7.05 -18.03 -0.65
N GLY A 108 -7.51 -19.27 -0.83
CA GLY A 108 -6.81 -20.46 -0.34
C GLY A 108 -6.84 -20.60 1.19
N PHE A 109 -7.63 -19.79 1.90
CA PHE A 109 -7.76 -19.88 3.34
C PHE A 109 -8.58 -21.09 3.76
N THR A 110 -8.25 -21.67 4.91
CA THR A 110 -8.92 -22.84 5.48
C THR A 110 -9.75 -22.51 6.72
N SER A 111 -9.41 -21.45 7.41
CA SER A 111 -10.12 -20.95 8.58
C SER A 111 -9.80 -19.48 8.76
N GLN A 112 -10.76 -18.70 9.24
CA GLN A 112 -10.59 -17.27 9.44
C GLN A 112 -11.25 -16.84 10.75
N VAL A 113 -10.60 -15.93 11.44
CA VAL A 113 -11.10 -15.26 12.64
C VAL A 113 -10.94 -13.76 12.45
N TYR A 114 -11.85 -12.99 13.01
CA TYR A 114 -11.77 -11.53 12.96
C TYR A 114 -12.11 -10.93 14.32
N LYS A 115 -11.61 -9.73 14.56
CA LYS A 115 -11.94 -8.94 15.75
C LYS A 115 -12.15 -7.49 15.38
N VAL A 116 -13.34 -6.99 15.73
CA VAL A 116 -13.63 -5.56 15.79
C VAL A 116 -13.32 -5.08 17.20
N THR A 117 -12.58 -3.99 17.33
CA THR A 117 -12.18 -3.42 18.62
C THR A 117 -12.11 -1.90 18.52
N SER A 118 -12.31 -1.21 19.64
CA SER A 118 -12.10 0.25 19.76
C SER A 118 -10.63 0.63 19.88
N VAL A 119 -9.74 -0.35 20.06
CA VAL A 119 -8.29 -0.18 20.13
C VAL A 119 -7.65 -0.48 18.79
N PHE A 120 -6.71 0.36 18.34
CA PHE A 120 -5.95 0.13 17.12
C PHE A 120 -4.99 -1.06 17.29
N LEU A 121 -5.19 -2.13 16.51
CA LEU A 121 -4.40 -3.36 16.51
C LEU A 121 -4.16 -3.98 17.91
N PRO A 122 -5.13 -4.76 18.43
CA PRO A 122 -5.12 -5.27 19.81
C PRO A 122 -4.07 -6.36 20.00
N LYS A 123 -2.91 -6.00 20.57
CA LYS A 123 -1.72 -6.86 20.74
C LYS A 123 -2.03 -8.23 21.35
N ASP A 124 -2.71 -8.29 22.48
CA ASP A 124 -2.93 -9.55 23.20
C ASP A 124 -3.79 -10.55 22.40
N TRP A 125 -4.76 -10.03 21.64
CA TRP A 125 -5.59 -10.88 20.79
C TRP A 125 -4.80 -11.41 19.59
N ILE A 126 -3.98 -10.55 18.96
CA ILE A 126 -3.12 -10.93 17.83
C ILE A 126 -2.11 -12.00 18.27
N MET A 127 -1.45 -11.80 19.41
CA MET A 127 -0.48 -12.78 19.95
C MET A 127 -1.15 -14.14 20.19
N LYS A 128 -2.33 -14.16 20.82
CA LYS A 128 -3.12 -15.38 21.05
C LYS A 128 -3.53 -16.08 19.74
N GLN A 129 -3.77 -15.33 18.67
CA GLN A 129 -4.10 -15.91 17.36
C GLN A 129 -2.85 -16.43 16.64
N TRP A 130 -1.70 -15.76 16.75
CA TRP A 130 -0.43 -16.27 16.23
C TRP A 130 -0.03 -17.61 16.86
N GLU A 131 -0.22 -17.78 18.18
CA GLU A 131 -0.02 -19.07 18.87
C GLU A 131 -0.88 -20.21 18.30
N LYS A 132 -2.03 -19.85 17.72
CA LYS A 132 -2.96 -20.78 17.07
C LYS A 132 -2.70 -20.95 15.57
N ASN A 133 -1.59 -20.43 15.06
CA ASN A 133 -1.21 -20.42 13.64
C ASN A 133 -2.16 -19.62 12.72
N TYR A 134 -2.87 -18.63 13.25
CA TYR A 134 -3.54 -17.64 12.41
C TYR A 134 -2.59 -16.51 12.12
N TYR A 135 -2.52 -16.05 10.87
CA TYR A 135 -1.73 -14.88 10.48
C TYR A 135 -2.64 -13.75 10.03
N ILE A 136 -2.26 -12.49 10.27
CA ILE A 136 -2.98 -11.33 9.79
C ILE A 136 -3.03 -11.38 8.26
N SER A 137 -4.24 -11.46 7.71
CA SER A 137 -4.49 -11.46 6.27
C SER A 137 -5.00 -10.11 5.79
N SER A 138 -5.76 -9.38 6.60
CA SER A 138 -6.23 -8.04 6.25
C SER A 138 -6.55 -7.21 7.49
N ILE A 139 -6.32 -5.90 7.43
CA ILE A 139 -6.56 -4.94 8.52
C ILE A 139 -7.18 -3.66 7.99
N ALA A 140 -8.13 -3.11 8.75
CA ALA A 140 -8.73 -1.81 8.49
C ALA A 140 -8.83 -1.03 9.81
N GLY A 141 -8.40 0.23 9.81
CA GLY A 141 -8.62 1.16 10.92
C GLY A 141 -9.82 2.08 10.68
N ALA A 142 -10.50 2.46 11.75
CA ALA A 142 -11.62 3.39 11.74
C ALA A 142 -11.19 4.76 12.29
N ASN A 143 -11.95 5.81 11.95
CA ASN A 143 -11.64 7.19 12.36
C ASN A 143 -11.73 7.39 13.88
N ASN A 144 -12.52 6.57 14.56
CA ASN A 144 -12.64 6.58 16.02
C ASN A 144 -11.47 5.88 16.75
N GLY A 145 -10.39 5.52 16.05
CA GLY A 145 -9.24 4.79 16.61
C GLY A 145 -9.44 3.28 16.71
N GLY A 146 -10.64 2.78 16.36
CA GLY A 146 -10.94 1.36 16.30
C GLY A 146 -10.25 0.65 15.13
N SER A 147 -10.26 -0.67 15.15
CA SER A 147 -9.80 -1.49 14.03
C SER A 147 -10.59 -2.77 13.87
N LEU A 148 -10.64 -3.24 12.62
CA LEU A 148 -11.04 -4.58 12.24
C LEU A 148 -9.78 -5.33 11.80
N VAL A 149 -9.45 -6.38 12.56
CA VAL A 149 -8.32 -7.27 12.25
C VAL A 149 -8.87 -8.61 11.79
N VAL A 150 -8.44 -9.07 10.62
CA VAL A 150 -8.78 -10.38 10.07
C VAL A 150 -7.50 -11.23 10.05
N MET A 151 -7.58 -12.42 10.64
CA MET A 151 -6.48 -13.39 10.64
C MET A 151 -6.95 -14.74 10.09
N SER A 152 -6.11 -15.36 9.27
CA SER A 152 -6.48 -16.54 8.48
C SER A 152 -5.44 -17.65 8.62
N LYS A 153 -5.90 -18.90 8.44
CA LYS A 153 -5.09 -20.11 8.25
C LYS A 153 -5.08 -20.50 6.78
N GLY A 154 -4.08 -21.30 6.39
CA GLY A 154 -3.86 -21.65 4.98
C GLY A 154 -3.06 -20.60 4.21
N THR A 155 -2.60 -19.54 4.89
CA THR A 155 -1.63 -18.60 4.32
C THR A 155 -0.29 -19.29 4.10
N LEU A 156 0.47 -18.83 3.11
CA LEU A 156 1.86 -19.28 2.92
C LEU A 156 2.83 -18.66 3.94
N TYR A 157 2.37 -17.76 4.80
CA TYR A 157 3.23 -17.02 5.72
C TYR A 157 3.87 -17.92 6.78
N THR A 158 5.16 -17.71 7.02
CA THR A 158 5.93 -18.50 8.01
C THR A 158 6.32 -17.70 9.25
N LYS A 159 6.48 -16.38 9.10
CA LYS A 159 6.72 -15.44 10.19
C LYS A 159 6.03 -14.13 9.87
N GLN A 160 5.50 -13.45 10.88
CA GLN A 160 4.85 -12.17 10.72
C GLN A 160 5.25 -11.22 11.85
N SER A 161 5.31 -9.93 11.53
CA SER A 161 5.53 -8.87 12.50
C SER A 161 4.73 -7.65 12.07
N TYR A 162 4.17 -6.92 13.03
CA TYR A 162 3.52 -5.64 12.76
C TYR A 162 4.12 -4.53 13.62
N LYS A 163 3.97 -3.30 13.17
CA LYS A 163 4.34 -2.11 13.94
C LYS A 163 3.28 -1.03 13.77
N THR A 164 2.91 -0.42 14.89
CA THR A 164 2.07 0.77 14.96
C THR A 164 2.91 1.97 15.34
N ASN A 165 2.67 3.12 14.71
CA ASN A 165 3.35 4.37 15.01
C ASN A 165 2.55 5.56 14.44
N ASP A 166 2.76 6.77 14.95
CA ASP A 166 2.07 7.96 14.43
C ASP A 166 2.62 8.43 13.08
N THR A 167 3.81 7.96 12.72
CA THR A 167 4.44 8.15 11.41
C THR A 167 4.83 6.82 10.81
N ILE A 168 4.91 6.76 9.48
CA ILE A 168 5.30 5.53 8.76
C ILE A 168 6.68 5.06 9.29
N PRO A 169 6.79 3.83 9.81
CA PRO A 169 8.00 3.36 10.49
C PRO A 169 9.11 2.91 9.52
N LEU A 170 9.59 3.82 8.65
CA LEU A 170 10.53 3.54 7.55
C LEU A 170 11.78 2.76 7.99
N LYS A 171 12.43 3.18 9.08
CA LYS A 171 13.64 2.52 9.60
C LYS A 171 13.38 1.06 9.99
N TRP A 172 12.20 0.78 10.53
CA TRP A 172 11.81 -0.60 10.88
C TRP A 172 11.48 -1.42 9.62
N MET A 173 10.81 -0.81 8.64
CA MET A 173 10.49 -1.47 7.37
C MET A 173 11.77 -1.83 6.60
N ASP A 174 12.74 -0.93 6.52
CA ASP A 174 14.04 -1.20 5.87
C ASP A 174 14.77 -2.39 6.52
N LYS A 175 14.84 -2.40 7.86
CA LYS A 175 15.41 -3.55 8.59
C LYS A 175 14.65 -4.85 8.27
N LYS A 176 13.31 -4.79 8.20
CA LYS A 176 12.47 -5.96 7.93
C LYS A 176 12.59 -6.48 6.50
N TRP A 177 12.70 -5.59 5.51
CA TRP A 177 12.99 -5.97 4.14
C TRP A 177 14.34 -6.66 4.01
N LYS A 178 15.38 -6.18 4.70
CA LYS A 178 16.70 -6.84 4.78
C LYS A 178 16.63 -8.22 5.45
N GLU A 179 15.73 -8.37 6.42
CA GLU A 179 15.39 -9.67 7.02
C GLU A 179 14.48 -10.55 6.13
N GLY A 180 14.17 -10.14 4.88
CA GLY A 180 13.34 -10.92 3.95
C GLY A 180 11.84 -10.95 4.27
N PHE A 181 11.37 -10.05 5.14
CA PHE A 181 9.95 -9.79 5.30
C PHE A 181 9.48 -8.84 4.20
N HIS A 182 8.21 -8.97 3.81
CA HIS A 182 7.57 -8.09 2.85
C HIS A 182 6.30 -7.53 3.47
N VAL A 183 5.95 -6.29 3.14
CA VAL A 183 4.68 -5.69 3.56
C VAL A 183 3.54 -6.47 2.93
N THR A 184 2.61 -6.94 3.75
CA THR A 184 1.44 -7.70 3.30
C THR A 184 0.13 -6.97 3.58
N SER A 185 0.12 -6.03 4.51
CA SER A 185 -1.03 -5.17 4.75
C SER A 185 -0.61 -3.90 5.46
N MET A 186 -1.25 -2.79 5.12
CA MET A 186 -1.07 -1.49 5.76
C MET A 186 -2.44 -0.89 6.03
N THR A 187 -2.53 -0.13 7.11
CA THR A 187 -3.76 0.57 7.46
C THR A 187 -3.46 1.80 8.30
N THR A 188 -4.46 2.66 8.44
CA THR A 188 -4.42 3.84 9.29
C THR A 188 -5.68 3.87 10.15
N ALA A 189 -5.56 4.36 11.39
CA ALA A 189 -6.70 4.69 12.24
C ALA A 189 -6.49 6.10 12.78
N GLY A 190 -7.27 7.06 12.29
CA GLY A 190 -6.98 8.48 12.51
C GLY A 190 -5.61 8.86 11.93
N SER A 191 -4.70 9.35 12.76
CA SER A 191 -3.32 9.69 12.38
C SER A 191 -2.32 8.54 12.56
N SER A 192 -2.70 7.45 13.23
CA SER A 192 -1.77 6.36 13.52
C SER A 192 -1.72 5.36 12.37
N TRP A 193 -0.50 4.96 12.01
CA TRP A 193 -0.19 3.99 10.98
C TRP A 193 0.03 2.60 11.57
N GLY A 194 -0.45 1.57 10.86
CA GLY A 194 -0.21 0.16 11.15
C GLY A 194 0.35 -0.54 9.93
N VAL A 195 1.55 -1.13 10.06
CA VAL A 195 2.21 -1.87 8.98
C VAL A 195 2.41 -3.31 9.41
N VAL A 196 1.96 -4.24 8.58
CA VAL A 196 2.15 -5.69 8.76
C VAL A 196 3.09 -6.20 7.69
N MET A 197 4.15 -6.88 8.12
CA MET A 197 5.11 -7.52 7.24
C MET A 197 5.21 -9.01 7.54
N SER A 198 5.24 -9.83 6.48
CA SER A 198 5.25 -11.29 6.55
C SER A 198 6.39 -11.88 5.72
N ARG A 199 6.96 -12.99 6.19
CA ARG A 199 7.87 -13.84 5.41
C ARG A 199 7.10 -14.88 4.62
N ASN A 200 7.67 -15.28 3.49
CA ASN A 200 7.03 -16.16 2.51
C ASN A 200 5.70 -15.59 1.98
N SER A 201 5.66 -14.27 1.76
CA SER A 201 4.52 -13.54 1.22
C SER A 201 4.21 -13.87 -0.24
N GLY A 202 5.13 -14.53 -0.95
CA GLY A 202 5.05 -14.71 -2.39
C GLY A 202 5.59 -13.53 -3.20
N PHE A 203 6.21 -12.51 -2.58
CA PHE A 203 6.85 -11.39 -3.26
C PHE A 203 8.37 -11.53 -3.33
N SER A 204 8.98 -11.14 -4.46
CA SER A 204 10.43 -11.10 -4.66
C SER A 204 11.01 -9.73 -4.33
N GLU A 205 10.37 -8.68 -4.84
CA GLU A 205 10.77 -7.29 -4.67
C GLU A 205 9.59 -6.44 -4.20
N GLN A 206 9.92 -5.41 -3.43
CA GLN A 206 8.97 -4.42 -2.97
C GLN A 206 9.59 -3.04 -2.95
N VAL A 207 8.79 -2.07 -3.38
CA VAL A 207 9.08 -0.65 -3.27
C VAL A 207 7.89 0.02 -2.60
N MET A 208 8.19 1.02 -1.78
CA MET A 208 7.19 1.92 -1.25
C MET A 208 7.32 3.29 -1.87
N GLU A 209 6.21 3.79 -2.40
CA GLU A 209 6.08 5.16 -2.92
C GLU A 209 5.24 5.97 -1.92
N LEU A 210 5.73 7.16 -1.57
CA LEU A 210 5.09 8.12 -0.65
C LEU A 210 4.78 9.40 -1.42
N ASP A 211 3.70 10.09 -1.03
CA ASP A 211 3.34 11.47 -1.42
C ASP A 211 3.76 11.83 -2.85
N PHE A 212 2.91 11.42 -3.79
CA PHE A 212 3.20 11.46 -5.20
C PHE A 212 3.28 12.88 -5.76
N LEU A 213 4.45 13.21 -6.30
CA LEU A 213 4.62 14.41 -7.11
C LEU A 213 3.99 14.23 -8.50
N ASN A 214 4.23 13.07 -9.15
CA ASN A 214 3.66 12.68 -10.45
C ASN A 214 3.14 11.22 -10.41
N PRO A 215 2.04 10.94 -9.71
CA PRO A 215 1.62 9.57 -9.40
C PRO A 215 1.34 8.69 -10.62
N SER A 216 0.76 9.24 -11.68
CA SER A 216 0.38 8.44 -12.86
C SER A 216 1.60 7.92 -13.62
N GLU A 217 2.61 8.75 -13.89
CA GLU A 217 3.82 8.34 -14.61
C GLU A 217 4.67 7.36 -13.81
N ASP A 218 4.87 7.64 -12.52
CA ASP A 218 5.69 6.79 -11.66
C ASP A 218 5.06 5.42 -11.45
N ILE A 219 3.74 5.37 -11.27
CA ILE A 219 3.01 4.12 -11.09
C ILE A 219 2.96 3.35 -12.41
N ASN A 220 2.68 4.01 -13.53
CA ASN A 220 2.67 3.34 -14.85
C ASN A 220 4.04 2.73 -15.17
N ARG A 221 5.13 3.47 -14.94
CA ARG A 221 6.50 2.96 -15.14
C ARG A 221 6.78 1.73 -14.26
N ARG A 222 6.32 1.73 -13.01
CA ARG A 222 6.45 0.57 -12.10
C ARG A 222 5.60 -0.62 -12.56
N LEU A 223 4.35 -0.38 -12.96
CA LEU A 223 3.44 -1.39 -13.48
C LEU A 223 4.00 -2.06 -14.76
N GLU A 224 4.55 -1.26 -15.68
CA GLU A 224 5.25 -1.74 -16.89
C GLU A 224 6.50 -2.56 -16.54
N SER A 225 7.20 -2.19 -15.47
CA SER A 225 8.34 -2.94 -14.93
C SER A 225 7.93 -4.24 -14.21
N GLY A 226 6.64 -4.57 -14.18
CA GLY A 226 6.10 -5.81 -13.60
C GLY A 226 5.76 -5.70 -12.10
N TYR A 227 5.87 -4.52 -11.50
CA TYR A 227 5.35 -4.29 -10.15
C TYR A 227 3.82 -4.26 -10.17
N ARG A 228 3.21 -4.60 -9.03
CA ARG A 228 1.76 -4.52 -8.80
C ARG A 228 1.48 -3.82 -7.50
N ILE A 229 0.41 -3.04 -7.46
CA ILE A 229 -0.09 -2.48 -6.21
C ILE A 229 -0.62 -3.64 -5.37
N THR A 230 -0.11 -3.75 -4.14
CA THR A 230 -0.37 -4.88 -3.23
C THR A 230 -0.77 -4.48 -1.82
N SER A 231 -0.51 -3.24 -1.43
CA SER A 231 -1.04 -2.65 -0.22
C SER A 231 -1.02 -1.14 -0.35
N MET A 232 -1.99 -0.47 0.27
CA MET A 232 -2.11 0.98 0.28
C MET A 232 -2.57 1.40 1.68
N ALA A 233 -2.16 2.59 2.12
CA ALA A 233 -2.65 3.22 3.35
C ALA A 233 -2.53 4.73 3.22
N ALA A 234 -3.49 5.48 3.79
CA ALA A 234 -3.47 6.93 3.75
C ALA A 234 -4.06 7.54 5.02
N THR A 235 -3.49 8.66 5.45
CA THR A 235 -4.09 9.60 6.40
C THR A 235 -4.56 10.83 5.64
N ALA A 236 -5.19 11.78 6.35
CA ALA A 236 -5.59 13.05 5.76
C ALA A 236 -4.42 13.86 5.15
N ASP A 237 -3.19 13.59 5.60
CA ASP A 237 -2.01 14.38 5.23
C ASP A 237 -1.02 13.62 4.34
N GLN A 238 -1.05 12.27 4.34
CA GLN A 238 -0.03 11.44 3.70
C GLN A 238 -0.64 10.18 3.08
N ALA A 239 -0.08 9.74 1.96
CA ALA A 239 -0.42 8.46 1.36
C ALA A 239 0.81 7.59 1.08
N ALA A 240 0.66 6.28 1.27
CA ALA A 240 1.70 5.29 1.02
C ALA A 240 1.16 4.14 0.17
N LEU A 241 1.90 3.80 -0.89
CA LEU A 241 1.62 2.65 -1.76
C LEU A 241 2.77 1.66 -1.69
N ILE A 242 2.42 0.38 -1.62
CA ILE A 242 3.36 -0.72 -1.75
C ILE A 242 3.15 -1.39 -3.11
N LEU A 243 4.22 -1.35 -3.89
CA LEU A 243 4.36 -2.00 -5.17
C LEU A 243 5.21 -3.25 -4.97
N SER A 244 4.72 -4.41 -5.41
CA SER A 244 5.44 -5.69 -5.27
C SER A 244 5.53 -6.45 -6.58
N ILE A 245 6.62 -7.20 -6.76
CA ILE A 245 6.74 -8.21 -7.83
C ILE A 245 6.40 -9.59 -7.25
N PRO A 246 5.40 -10.32 -7.79
CA PRO A 246 5.13 -11.69 -7.41
C PRO A 246 6.27 -12.65 -7.80
N LYS A 247 6.66 -13.57 -6.91
CA LYS A 247 7.68 -14.60 -7.18
C LYS A 247 7.26 -15.58 -8.27
N ARG A 248 5.97 -15.83 -8.40
CA ARG A 248 5.40 -16.65 -9.47
C ARG A 248 4.82 -15.69 -10.50
N LYS A 249 5.34 -15.72 -11.73
CA LYS A 249 4.71 -15.02 -12.86
C LYS A 249 3.32 -15.62 -13.06
N ILE A 250 2.29 -14.83 -12.78
CA ILE A 250 0.93 -15.15 -13.19
C ILE A 250 0.81 -14.57 -14.60
N THR A 251 0.70 -15.44 -15.60
CA THR A 251 0.55 -15.06 -17.01
C THR A 251 -0.73 -14.24 -17.19
N ASP A 252 -0.67 -13.15 -17.95
CA ASP A 252 -1.81 -12.27 -18.29
C ASP A 252 -2.52 -11.57 -17.12
N GLU A 253 -1.82 -11.23 -16.03
CA GLU A 253 -2.38 -10.30 -15.04
C GLU A 253 -2.47 -8.88 -15.63
N ILE A 254 -3.69 -8.42 -15.88
CA ILE A 254 -4.00 -7.01 -16.07
C ILE A 254 -4.44 -6.49 -14.70
N GLN A 255 -3.75 -5.47 -14.19
CA GLN A 255 -4.16 -4.75 -13.00
C GLN A 255 -4.72 -3.40 -13.42
N GLU A 256 -5.93 -3.10 -12.96
CA GLU A 256 -6.58 -1.82 -13.18
C GLU A 256 -6.86 -1.16 -11.84
N THR A 257 -6.68 0.15 -11.80
CA THR A 257 -7.02 0.99 -10.66
C THR A 257 -8.21 1.84 -10.99
N LEU A 258 -9.19 1.87 -10.09
CA LEU A 258 -10.35 2.74 -10.20
C LEU A 258 -10.40 3.69 -9.00
N ARG A 259 -10.56 4.98 -9.29
CA ARG A 259 -10.79 6.03 -8.32
C ARG A 259 -12.24 6.51 -8.42
N THR A 260 -12.97 6.50 -7.31
CA THR A 260 -14.35 7.01 -7.25
C THR A 260 -14.59 7.83 -5.97
N SER A 261 -15.44 8.85 -6.05
CA SER A 261 -15.87 9.64 -4.88
C SER A 261 -16.83 8.90 -3.97
N SER A 262 -17.54 7.90 -4.49
CA SER A 262 -18.44 7.01 -3.77
C SER A 262 -18.04 5.55 -3.97
N PHE A 263 -18.52 4.65 -3.12
CA PHE A 263 -18.21 3.23 -3.26
C PHE A 263 -18.67 2.71 -4.64
N PRO A 264 -17.79 2.04 -5.43
CA PRO A 264 -18.00 1.80 -6.86
C PRO A 264 -18.98 0.65 -7.18
N SER A 265 -20.18 0.65 -6.60
CA SER A 265 -21.14 -0.47 -6.68
C SER A 265 -21.58 -0.82 -8.11
N SER A 266 -21.79 0.17 -8.98
CA SER A 266 -22.20 -0.02 -10.38
C SER A 266 -21.07 -0.55 -11.25
N TYR A 267 -19.86 -0.05 -11.05
CA TYR A 267 -18.68 -0.41 -11.83
C TYR A 267 -18.21 -1.84 -11.56
N ILE A 268 -18.38 -2.33 -10.32
CA ILE A 268 -18.05 -3.71 -9.96
C ILE A 268 -18.82 -4.72 -10.81
N LYS A 269 -20.11 -4.45 -11.09
CA LYS A 269 -20.94 -5.35 -11.91
C LYS A 269 -20.43 -5.46 -13.34
N ASP A 270 -20.08 -4.32 -13.97
CA ASP A 270 -19.48 -4.29 -15.31
C ASP A 270 -18.10 -4.97 -15.35
N LYS A 271 -17.29 -4.84 -14.28
CA LYS A 271 -15.97 -5.49 -14.20
C LYS A 271 -16.06 -6.99 -13.99
N TRP A 272 -17.04 -7.46 -13.23
CA TRP A 272 -17.29 -8.90 -13.09
C TRP A 272 -17.67 -9.56 -14.42
N GLU A 273 -18.43 -8.88 -15.29
CA GLU A 273 -18.73 -9.37 -16.64
C GLU A 273 -17.47 -9.52 -17.50
N LYS A 274 -16.40 -8.77 -17.19
CA LYS A 274 -15.10 -8.80 -17.87
C LYS A 274 -14.04 -9.69 -17.17
N ASN A 275 -14.45 -10.49 -16.17
CA ASN A 275 -13.57 -11.32 -15.33
C ASN A 275 -12.47 -10.53 -14.58
N MET A 276 -12.73 -9.25 -14.30
CA MET A 276 -11.88 -8.43 -13.44
C MET A 276 -12.41 -8.51 -12.01
N LEU A 277 -11.59 -9.06 -11.10
CA LEU A 277 -11.95 -9.27 -9.70
C LEU A 277 -11.11 -8.38 -8.81
N TRP A 278 -11.62 -8.06 -7.62
CA TRP A 278 -10.85 -7.30 -6.63
C TRP A 278 -9.54 -8.03 -6.34
N SER A 279 -8.43 -7.29 -6.46
CA SER A 279 -7.14 -7.76 -5.96
C SER A 279 -7.12 -7.57 -4.44
N ASP A 280 -6.16 -8.17 -3.75
CA ASP A 280 -6.10 -8.26 -2.29
C ASP A 280 -5.91 -6.89 -1.58
N SER A 281 -6.12 -5.78 -2.30
CA SER A 281 -6.09 -4.38 -1.85
C SER A 281 -7.39 -3.65 -2.19
N LEU A 282 -8.15 -3.30 -1.16
CA LEU A 282 -9.20 -2.28 -1.20
C LEU A 282 -8.83 -1.21 -0.18
N ILE A 283 -8.83 0.07 -0.58
CA ILE A 283 -8.66 1.17 0.35
C ILE A 283 -9.63 2.32 0.10
N MET A 284 -10.06 2.95 1.19
CA MET A 284 -10.61 4.30 1.15
C MET A 284 -9.54 5.27 1.62
N ILE A 285 -9.26 6.29 0.82
CA ILE A 285 -8.26 7.31 1.10
C ILE A 285 -8.96 8.57 1.58
N HIS A 286 -8.51 9.07 2.72
CA HIS A 286 -8.88 10.37 3.24
C HIS A 286 -7.93 11.40 2.67
N GLY A 287 -8.42 12.33 1.83
CA GLY A 287 -7.81 13.65 1.72
C GLY A 287 -6.36 13.77 1.23
N ALA A 288 -5.78 12.77 0.57
CA ALA A 288 -4.47 12.89 -0.06
C ALA A 288 -4.55 12.69 -1.58
N TYR A 289 -3.87 13.56 -2.31
CA TYR A 289 -3.79 13.61 -3.77
C TYR A 289 -3.11 12.37 -4.36
N ILE A 290 -3.80 11.24 -4.43
CA ILE A 290 -3.35 10.10 -5.23
C ILE A 290 -4.02 10.21 -6.61
N PHE A 291 -3.32 10.77 -7.60
CA PHE A 291 -3.76 10.66 -9.00
C PHE A 291 -3.25 9.34 -9.61
N LEU A 292 -3.95 8.24 -9.34
CA LEU A 292 -3.81 7.02 -10.15
C LEU A 292 -4.31 7.25 -11.58
#